data_AF-A0A1Z5TH73-F1
#
_entry.id   AF-A0A1Z5TH73-F1
#
_cell.length_a   1.000
_cell.length_b   1.000
_cell.length_c   1.000
_cell.angle_alpha   90.00
_cell.angle_beta   90.00
_cell.angle_gamma   90.00
#
_symmetry.space_group_name_H-M   'P 1'
#
loop_
_entity.id
_entity.type
_entity.pdbx_description
1 polymer ?
#
loop_
_entity_poly.entity_id
_entity_poly.type
_entity_poly.pdbx_seq_one_letter_code
_entity_poly.pdbx_strand_id
1 'polypeptide(L)'
;MAHRIISQVVFTGARVFGRAFAEAYKQASASQKFAAAGNAQAGNSAASSGLTLDEACRILNVAPPKGGQSSGGVEKTHEQFKRLFDMNDPKRGGSFYLQSKVLRARERIEMEVRSRAEEAEREEEMRRGWRPKLYRDR
;
A
#
# COMPACT_ATOMS: atom_id res chain seq x y z
N MET A 1 53.69 -17.34 -26.22
CA MET A 1 53.43 -16.34 -25.16
C MET A 1 52.05 -15.69 -25.25
N ALA A 2 51.55 -15.29 -26.43
CA ALA A 2 50.24 -14.63 -26.58
C ALA A 2 49.01 -15.47 -26.16
N HIS A 3 48.99 -16.77 -26.45
CA HIS A 3 47.85 -17.64 -26.10
C HIS A 3 47.64 -17.81 -24.59
N ARG A 4 48.69 -17.67 -23.77
CA ARG A 4 48.59 -17.74 -22.29
C ARG A 4 47.98 -16.47 -21.70
N ILE A 5 48.24 -15.32 -22.31
CA ILE A 5 47.68 -14.04 -21.88
C ILE A 5 46.20 -13.98 -22.27
N ILE A 6 45.86 -14.41 -23.49
CA ILE A 6 44.48 -14.46 -23.96
C ILE A 6 43.65 -15.42 -23.09
N SER A 7 44.16 -16.62 -22.80
CA SER A 7 43.43 -17.57 -21.94
C SER A 7 43.25 -17.01 -20.52
N GLN A 8 44.27 -16.38 -19.96
CA GLN A 8 44.18 -15.79 -18.62
C GLN A 8 43.14 -14.68 -18.53
N VAL A 9 43.06 -13.78 -19.53
CA VAL A 9 42.05 -12.71 -19.59
C VAL A 9 40.63 -13.27 -19.74
N VAL A 10 40.45 -14.30 -20.55
CA VAL A 10 39.15 -14.94 -20.74
C VAL A 10 38.69 -15.63 -19.45
N PHE A 11 39.57 -16.37 -18.77
CA PHE A 11 39.22 -17.07 -17.52
C PHE A 11 38.94 -16.11 -16.36
N THR A 12 39.69 -15.01 -16.24
CA THR A 12 39.45 -14.02 -15.20
C THR A 12 38.17 -13.24 -15.48
N GLY A 13 37.95 -12.81 -16.74
CA GLY A 13 36.72 -12.16 -17.17
C GLY A 13 35.49 -13.02 -16.90
N ALA A 14 35.51 -14.28 -17.33
CA ALA A 14 34.39 -15.20 -17.14
C ALA A 14 34.03 -15.42 -15.65
N ARG A 15 35.02 -15.47 -14.75
CA ARG A 15 34.76 -15.59 -13.30
C ARG A 15 34.13 -14.34 -12.70
N VAL A 16 34.59 -13.15 -13.10
CA VAL A 16 34.06 -11.88 -12.58
C VAL A 16 32.62 -11.68 -13.02
N PHE A 17 32.36 -11.83 -14.32
CA PHE A 17 31.00 -11.68 -14.85
C PHE A 17 30.07 -12.80 -14.35
N GLY A 18 30.52 -14.06 -14.31
CA GLY A 18 29.71 -15.17 -13.82
C GLY A 18 29.24 -15.01 -12.36
N ARG A 19 30.11 -14.51 -11.46
CA ARG A 19 29.74 -14.21 -10.07
C ARG A 19 28.73 -13.07 -9.97
N ALA A 20 28.94 -12.00 -10.73
CA ALA A 20 28.03 -10.85 -10.75
C ALA A 20 26.62 -11.25 -11.24
N PHE A 21 26.51 -12.06 -12.29
CA PHE A 21 25.21 -12.56 -12.77
C PHE A 21 24.53 -13.48 -11.75
N ALA A 22 25.28 -14.36 -11.08
CA ALA A 22 24.72 -15.24 -10.06
C ALA A 22 24.22 -14.47 -8.83
N GLU A 23 24.97 -13.46 -8.39
CA GLU A 23 24.57 -12.58 -7.28
C GLU A 23 23.34 -11.74 -7.65
N ALA A 24 23.31 -11.17 -8.86
CA ALA A 24 22.16 -10.44 -9.36
C ALA A 24 20.91 -11.34 -9.47
N TYR A 25 21.05 -12.58 -9.94
CA TYR A 25 19.93 -13.54 -9.99
C TYR A 25 19.44 -13.94 -8.60
N LYS A 26 20.37 -14.16 -7.65
CA LYS A 26 20.02 -14.40 -6.24
C LYS A 26 19.29 -13.20 -5.63
N GLN A 27 19.72 -11.98 -5.96
CA GLN A 27 19.07 -10.76 -5.49
C GLN A 27 17.68 -10.57 -6.10
N ALA A 28 17.54 -10.76 -7.41
CA ALA A 28 16.26 -10.68 -8.12
C ALA A 28 15.25 -11.72 -7.59
N SER A 29 15.69 -12.98 -7.41
CA SER A 29 14.83 -14.03 -6.88
C SER A 29 14.47 -13.82 -5.41
N ALA A 30 15.37 -13.26 -4.58
CA ALA A 30 15.04 -12.87 -3.22
C ALA A 30 13.99 -11.75 -3.21
N SER A 31 14.18 -10.68 -4.00
CA SER A 31 13.20 -9.59 -4.15
C SER A 31 11.84 -10.10 -4.64
N GLN A 32 11.81 -11.07 -5.56
CA GLN A 32 10.58 -11.68 -6.04
C GLN A 32 9.88 -12.53 -4.98
N LYS A 33 10.63 -13.22 -4.11
CA LYS A 33 10.05 -13.95 -2.96
C LYS A 33 9.46 -13.00 -1.91
N PHE A 34 10.10 -11.86 -1.65
CA PHE A 34 9.52 -10.83 -0.77
C PHE A 34 8.27 -10.19 -1.39
N ALA A 35 8.25 -9.97 -2.70
CA ALA A 35 7.06 -9.47 -3.42
C ALA A 35 5.91 -10.50 -3.41
N ALA A 36 6.20 -11.80 -3.57
CA ALA A 36 5.20 -12.86 -3.54
C ALA A 36 4.63 -13.11 -2.13
N ALA A 37 5.45 -13.01 -1.08
CA ALA A 37 5.01 -13.14 0.31
C ALA A 37 4.08 -11.99 0.75
N GLY A 38 4.26 -10.78 0.18
CA GLY A 38 3.31 -9.67 0.37
C GLY A 38 1.99 -9.82 -0.41
N ASN A 39 1.97 -10.68 -1.44
CA ASN A 39 0.81 -10.82 -2.34
C ASN A 39 -0.18 -11.93 -1.91
N ALA A 40 0.24 -12.88 -1.07
CA ALA A 40 -0.65 -13.95 -0.56
C ALA A 40 -1.74 -13.44 0.39
N GLN A 41 -1.53 -12.26 1.02
CA GLN A 41 -2.53 -11.60 1.86
C GLN A 41 -3.34 -10.51 1.11
N ALA A 42 -2.98 -10.20 -0.13
CA ALA A 42 -3.47 -9.04 -0.89
C ALA A 42 -4.60 -9.40 -1.89
N GLY A 43 -5.28 -10.53 -1.68
CA GLY A 43 -6.47 -10.92 -2.45
C GLY A 43 -7.71 -10.03 -2.21
N ASN A 44 -7.62 -9.01 -1.35
CA ASN A 44 -8.69 -8.06 -1.09
C ASN A 44 -8.23 -6.62 -1.31
N SER A 45 -8.61 -6.05 -2.45
CA SER A 45 -8.83 -4.60 -2.68
C SER A 45 -7.71 -3.57 -2.40
N ALA A 46 -6.50 -3.95 -2.00
CA ALA A 46 -5.38 -3.02 -1.77
C ALA A 46 -4.75 -2.45 -3.06
N ALA A 47 -5.18 -2.95 -4.23
CA ALA A 47 -4.55 -2.67 -5.53
C ALA A 47 -5.02 -1.37 -6.23
N SER A 48 -6.00 -0.63 -5.71
CA SER A 48 -6.45 0.61 -6.38
C SER A 48 -5.65 1.86 -6.01
N SER A 49 -4.92 1.86 -4.89
CA SER A 49 -4.19 3.03 -4.39
C SER A 49 -2.70 2.79 -4.09
N GLY A 50 -2.24 1.53 -4.00
CA GLY A 50 -0.84 1.21 -3.71
C GLY A 50 -0.32 1.84 -2.41
N LEU A 51 -1.23 2.11 -1.45
CA LEU A 51 -0.97 2.91 -0.26
C LEU A 51 -1.53 2.18 0.95
N THR A 52 -0.66 1.87 1.91
CA THR A 52 -1.02 1.14 3.12
C THR A 52 -1.78 2.04 4.09
N LEU A 53 -2.54 1.46 5.02
CA LEU A 53 -3.26 2.24 6.04
C LEU A 53 -2.30 3.07 6.90
N ASP A 54 -1.16 2.49 7.28
CA ASP A 54 -0.13 3.15 8.08
C ASP A 54 0.48 4.35 7.32
N GLU A 55 0.78 4.20 6.03
CA GLU A 55 1.20 5.31 5.18
C GLU A 55 0.12 6.40 5.08
N ALA A 56 -1.15 6.02 4.91
CA ALA A 56 -2.25 6.97 4.86
C ALA A 56 -2.35 7.81 6.14
N CYS A 57 -2.27 7.13 7.28
CA CYS A 57 -2.30 7.76 8.61
C CYS A 57 -1.11 8.70 8.79
N ARG A 58 0.09 8.34 8.31
CA ARG A 58 1.27 9.22 8.37
C ARG A 58 1.14 10.43 7.45
N ILE A 59 0.66 10.26 6.21
CA ILE A 59 0.46 11.36 5.26
C ILE A 59 -0.52 12.39 5.83
N LEU A 60 -1.61 11.94 6.43
CA LEU A 60 -2.61 12.80 7.06
C LEU A 60 -2.32 13.09 8.53
N ASN A 61 -1.19 12.67 9.10
CA ASN A 61 -0.83 12.86 10.50
C ASN A 61 -1.99 12.57 11.49
N VAL A 62 -2.69 11.47 11.28
CA VAL A 62 -3.81 11.02 12.12
C VAL A 62 -3.51 9.65 12.71
N ALA A 63 -4.11 9.36 13.86
CA ALA A 63 -4.04 8.02 14.45
C ALA A 63 -4.88 7.03 13.62
N PRO A 64 -4.47 5.75 13.55
CA PRO A 64 -5.26 4.74 12.86
C PRO A 64 -6.65 4.60 13.50
N PRO A 65 -7.71 4.36 12.69
CA PRO A 65 -9.07 4.24 13.19
C PRO A 65 -9.18 3.00 14.10
N LYS A 66 -9.18 3.21 15.42
CA LYS A 66 -9.38 2.15 16.40
C LYS A 66 -10.88 1.92 16.61
N GLY A 67 -11.36 0.74 16.21
CA GLY A 67 -12.60 0.14 16.72
C GLY A 67 -13.91 0.88 16.43
N GLY A 68 -14.20 1.21 15.17
CA GLY A 68 -15.56 1.56 14.71
C GLY A 68 -16.17 2.87 15.21
N GLN A 69 -15.59 3.53 16.23
CA GLN A 69 -16.19 4.71 16.87
C GLN A 69 -15.15 5.72 17.36
N SER A 70 -14.35 6.25 16.45
CA SER A 70 -13.70 7.55 16.74
C SER A 70 -14.24 8.57 15.77
N SER A 71 -15.43 9.10 16.08
CA SER A 71 -16.03 10.26 15.41
C SER A 71 -15.03 11.43 15.35
N GLY A 72 -14.22 11.61 16.41
CA GLY A 72 -13.13 12.58 16.44
C GLY A 72 -11.89 12.22 15.61
N GLY A 73 -11.77 10.99 15.12
CA GLY A 73 -10.71 10.58 14.18
C GLY A 73 -11.07 10.91 12.73
N VAL A 74 -12.33 10.74 12.36
CA VAL A 74 -12.84 11.06 11.00
C VAL A 74 -12.87 12.56 10.77
N GLU A 75 -13.31 13.34 11.76
CA GLU A 75 -13.31 14.82 11.69
C GLU A 75 -11.90 15.37 11.50
N LYS A 76 -10.94 14.94 12.33
CA LYS A 76 -9.51 15.32 12.18
C LYS A 76 -8.93 14.90 10.83
N THR A 77 -9.33 13.74 10.31
CA THR A 77 -8.90 13.29 8.98
C THR A 77 -9.39 14.26 7.91
N HIS A 78 -10.64 14.73 7.99
CA HIS A 78 -11.20 15.68 7.04
C HIS A 78 -10.55 17.07 7.13
N GLU A 79 -10.33 17.57 8.35
CA GLU A 79 -9.64 18.84 8.59
C GLU A 79 -8.22 18.84 8.03
N GLN A 80 -7.45 17.78 8.35
CA GLN A 80 -6.07 17.66 7.92
C GLN A 80 -5.97 17.40 6.41
N PHE A 81 -6.90 16.64 5.84
CA PHE A 81 -7.07 16.51 4.39
C PHE A 81 -7.27 17.88 3.74
N LYS A 82 -8.26 18.66 4.19
CA LYS A 82 -8.56 19.97 3.60
C LYS A 82 -7.35 20.89 3.66
N ARG A 83 -6.71 20.99 4.82
CA ARG A 83 -5.48 21.77 5.01
C ARG A 83 -4.37 21.37 4.04
N LEU A 84 -4.03 20.08 3.98
CA LEU A 84 -2.93 19.60 3.13
C LEU A 84 -3.28 19.67 1.64
N PHE A 85 -4.54 19.44 1.27
CA PHE A 85 -5.00 19.48 -0.10
C PHE A 85 -4.95 20.90 -0.67
N ASP A 86 -5.41 21.89 0.10
CA ASP A 86 -5.40 23.30 -0.28
C ASP A 86 -3.98 23.88 -0.32
N MET A 87 -3.10 23.45 0.60
CA MET A 87 -1.68 23.84 0.61
C MET A 87 -0.90 23.29 -0.59
N ASN A 88 -1.34 22.15 -1.16
CA ASN A 88 -0.68 21.52 -2.29
C ASN A 88 -1.38 21.78 -3.63
N ASP A 89 -2.31 22.74 -3.70
CA ASP A 89 -3.00 23.09 -4.95
C ASP A 89 -2.00 23.54 -6.03
N PRO A 90 -1.93 22.84 -7.18
CA PRO A 90 -1.06 23.20 -8.30
C PRO A 90 -1.27 24.63 -8.79
N LYS A 91 -2.49 25.17 -8.70
CA LYS A 91 -2.81 26.54 -9.11
C LYS A 91 -2.14 27.58 -8.22
N ARG A 92 -1.76 27.20 -7.00
CA ARG A 92 -1.09 28.05 -6.00
C ARG A 92 0.40 27.74 -5.88
N GLY A 93 0.98 27.03 -6.85
CA GLY A 93 2.38 26.60 -6.83
C GLY A 93 2.66 25.32 -6.03
N GLY A 94 1.61 24.59 -5.64
CA GLY A 94 1.74 23.27 -5.02
C GLY A 94 2.05 22.14 -6.01
N SER A 95 2.26 20.93 -5.49
CA SER A 95 2.54 19.75 -6.31
C SER A 95 1.28 18.92 -6.52
N PHE A 96 0.91 18.71 -7.78
CA PHE A 96 -0.21 17.81 -8.15
C PHE A 96 0.01 16.39 -7.63
N TYR A 97 1.26 15.93 -7.60
CA TYR A 97 1.60 14.62 -7.06
C TYR A 97 1.32 14.54 -5.56
N LEU A 98 1.73 15.54 -4.78
CA LEU A 98 1.49 15.58 -3.34
C LEU A 98 0.00 15.72 -3.04
N GLN A 99 -0.70 16.59 -3.77
CA GLN A 99 -2.16 16.73 -3.67
C GLN A 99 -2.87 15.39 -3.96
N SER A 100 -2.44 14.67 -4.99
CA SER A 100 -2.96 13.34 -5.32
C SER A 100 -2.68 12.32 -4.21
N LYS A 101 -1.50 12.36 -3.58
CA LYS A 101 -1.18 11.46 -2.44
C LYS A 101 -2.03 11.75 -1.21
N VAL A 102 -2.30 13.02 -0.91
CA VAL A 102 -3.20 13.45 0.16
C VAL A 102 -4.62 12.94 -0.09
N LEU A 103 -5.11 13.02 -1.33
CA LEU A 103 -6.41 12.46 -1.71
C LEU A 103 -6.47 10.94 -1.51
N ARG A 104 -5.48 10.21 -2.03
CA ARG A 104 -5.41 8.74 -1.89
C ARG A 104 -5.31 8.28 -0.43
N ALA A 105 -4.62 9.04 0.41
CA ALA A 105 -4.55 8.78 1.84
C ALA A 105 -5.93 8.89 2.50
N ARG A 106 -6.71 9.94 2.18
CA ARG A 106 -8.07 10.10 2.71
C ARG A 106 -8.97 8.93 2.28
N GLU A 107 -8.98 8.60 0.99
CA GLU A 107 -9.76 7.49 0.44
C GLU A 107 -9.41 6.15 1.12
N ARG A 108 -8.13 5.91 1.41
CA ARG A 108 -7.68 4.68 2.09
C ARG A 108 -8.19 4.60 3.54
N ILE A 109 -8.19 5.71 4.26
CA ILE A 109 -8.71 5.77 5.64
C ILE A 109 -10.24 5.62 5.64
N GLU A 110 -10.95 6.31 4.74
CA GLU A 110 -12.41 6.20 4.60
C GLU A 110 -12.85 4.77 4.26
N MET A 111 -12.11 4.09 3.38
CA MET A 111 -12.35 2.69 3.05
C MET A 111 -12.16 1.77 4.26
N GLU A 112 -11.14 2.01 5.09
CA GLU A 112 -10.92 1.25 6.33
C GLU A 112 -12.08 1.41 7.31
N VAL A 113 -12.53 2.64 7.51
CA VAL A 113 -13.65 2.96 8.40
C VAL A 113 -14.91 2.27 7.92
N ARG A 114 -15.18 2.30 6.61
CA ARG A 114 -16.32 1.61 6.01
C ARG A 114 -16.24 0.09 6.17
N SER A 115 -15.09 -0.52 5.85
CA SER A 115 -14.90 -1.98 6.01
C SER A 115 -15.16 -2.42 7.45
N ARG A 116 -14.64 -1.66 8.42
CA ARG A 116 -14.83 -1.96 9.85
C ARG A 116 -16.28 -1.80 10.29
N ALA A 117 -17.00 -0.82 9.75
CA ALA A 117 -18.43 -0.65 10.03
C ALA A 117 -19.25 -1.84 9.48
N GLU A 118 -18.98 -2.26 8.25
CA GLU A 118 -19.64 -3.43 7.63
C GLU A 118 -19.28 -4.75 8.34
N GLU A 119 -18.05 -4.89 8.85
CA GLU A 119 -17.65 -6.02 9.68
C GLU A 119 -18.38 -6.02 11.03
N ALA A 120 -18.47 -4.88 11.71
CA ALA A 120 -19.19 -4.75 12.96
C ALA A 120 -20.70 -5.04 12.80
N GLU A 121 -21.33 -4.53 11.73
CA GLU A 121 -22.73 -4.83 11.42
C GLU A 121 -22.94 -6.33 11.16
N ARG A 122 -22.04 -6.97 10.39
CA ARG A 122 -22.10 -8.43 10.16
C ARG A 122 -21.90 -9.24 11.43
N GLU A 123 -20.98 -8.83 12.30
CA GLU A 123 -20.78 -9.46 13.61
C GLU A 123 -22.03 -9.33 14.49
N GLU A 124 -22.68 -8.17 14.48
CA GLU A 124 -23.95 -7.96 15.18
C GLU A 124 -25.09 -8.81 14.61
N GLU A 125 -25.20 -8.94 13.28
CA GLU A 125 -26.16 -9.81 12.62
C GLU A 125 -25.94 -11.29 12.96
N MET A 126 -24.68 -11.74 12.95
CA MET A 126 -24.30 -13.09 13.38
C MET A 126 -24.65 -13.33 14.85
N ARG A 127 -24.39 -12.34 15.73
CA ARG A 127 -24.71 -12.42 17.16
C ARG A 127 -26.22 -12.43 17.42
N ARG A 128 -27.01 -11.71 16.64
CA ARG A 128 -28.48 -11.63 16.78
C ARG A 128 -29.21 -12.81 16.14
N GLY A 129 -28.48 -13.74 15.52
CA GLY A 129 -29.04 -14.84 14.74
C GLY A 129 -29.40 -14.36 13.34
N TRP A 130 -28.85 -15.02 12.32
CA TRP A 130 -28.98 -14.66 10.91
C TRP A 130 -30.46 -14.55 10.48
N ARG A 131 -30.94 -13.33 10.24
CA ARG A 131 -32.27 -13.03 9.67
C ARG A 131 -32.07 -12.23 8.38
N PRO A 132 -31.76 -12.88 7.25
CA PRO A 132 -31.48 -12.19 6.00
C PRO A 132 -32.71 -11.37 5.58
N LYS A 133 -32.52 -10.08 5.28
CA LYS A 133 -33.56 -9.24 4.66
C LYS A 133 -33.73 -9.71 3.21
N LEU A 134 -34.60 -10.70 3.02
CA LEU A 134 -34.83 -11.37 1.74
C LEU A 134 -35.58 -10.50 0.71
N TYR A 135 -36.06 -9.31 1.07
CA TYR A 135 -36.73 -8.42 0.13
C TYR A 135 -36.28 -6.97 0.31
N ARG A 136 -35.99 -6.33 -0.83
CA ARG A 136 -35.93 -4.88 -0.98
C ARG A 136 -37.38 -4.44 -1.17
N ASP A 137 -37.97 -3.80 -0.17
CA ASP A 137 -39.32 -3.24 -0.32
C ASP A 137 -39.30 -2.30 -1.54
N ARG A 138 -40.24 -2.58 -2.45
CA ARG A 138 -40.30 -2.04 -3.81
C ARG A 138 -40.76 -0.58 -3.80
#